data_AF-A0A831Y0H2-F1
#
_entry.id   AF-A0A831Y0H2-F1
#
_cell.length_a   1.000
_cell.length_b   1.000
_cell.length_c   1.000
_cell.angle_alpha   90.00
_cell.angle_beta   90.00
_cell.angle_gamma   90.00
#
_symmetry.space_group_name_H-M   'P 1'
#
loop_
_entity.id
_entity.type
_entity.pdbx_description
1 polymer ?
#
loop_
_entity_poly.entity_id
_entity_poly.type
_entity_poly.pdbx_seq_one_letter_code
_entity_poly.pdbx_strand_id
1 'polypeptide(L)'
;MRRLLLTALLALVALGTAILTYSPHSVQRVGFACDQQTCWAVDPPATGVNTPFTAGAIDLTGDGVPETILREDKTLRVLQGDVEIWRSDPTWRVVDAALGDPNDDGRYEILAALWKPDDSGALTSHPFIIGHRGGAVKVTWG
;
A
#
# COMPACT_ATOMS: atom_id res chain seq x y z
N MET A 1 -7.18 76.11 -10.14
CA MET A 1 -7.70 75.25 -9.04
C MET A 1 -8.16 73.94 -9.69
N ARG A 2 -7.31 72.96 -10.06
CA ARG A 2 -6.14 72.38 -9.38
C ARG A 2 -6.53 71.82 -8.01
N ARG A 3 -7.42 70.82 -8.03
CA ARG A 3 -7.88 69.90 -6.97
C ARG A 3 -9.08 69.17 -7.61
N LEU A 4 -8.86 68.20 -8.48
CA LEU A 4 -9.12 66.79 -8.19
C LEU A 4 -8.37 65.88 -9.19
N LEU A 5 -7.17 66.29 -9.59
CA LEU A 5 -6.11 65.36 -9.93
C LEU A 5 -5.52 64.86 -8.60
N LEU A 6 -5.34 63.55 -8.44
CA LEU A 6 -5.01 62.81 -7.20
C LEU A 6 -6.22 62.29 -6.41
N THR A 7 -6.94 61.32 -6.95
CA THR A 7 -7.48 60.21 -6.14
C THR A 7 -7.56 58.96 -7.02
N ALA A 8 -6.75 57.98 -6.67
CA ALA A 8 -6.82 56.58 -7.09
C ALA A 8 -6.40 56.25 -8.53
N LEU A 9 -5.15 56.61 -8.84
CA LEU A 9 -4.21 55.62 -9.36
C LEU A 9 -4.32 54.36 -8.47
N LEU A 10 -4.79 53.22 -9.00
CA LEU A 10 -4.86 51.86 -8.40
C LEU A 10 -6.23 51.19 -8.65
N ALA A 11 -6.46 50.80 -9.90
CA ALA A 11 -7.42 49.74 -10.21
C ALA A 11 -6.93 48.89 -11.40
N LEU A 12 -5.64 48.55 -11.41
CA LEU A 12 -5.16 47.35 -12.09
C LEU A 12 -5.10 46.24 -11.03
N VAL A 13 -6.26 45.68 -10.67
CA VAL A 13 -6.27 44.37 -10.04
C VAL A 13 -6.23 43.38 -11.19
N ALA A 14 -5.00 43.01 -11.57
CA ALA A 14 -4.78 41.84 -12.40
C ALA A 14 -5.40 40.64 -11.68
N LEU A 15 -6.55 40.17 -12.15
CA LEU A 15 -7.02 38.82 -11.85
C LEU A 15 -6.08 37.83 -12.56
N GLY A 16 -4.88 37.69 -12.00
CA GLY A 16 -4.03 36.54 -12.26
C GLY A 16 -4.68 35.36 -11.56
N THR A 17 -5.50 34.61 -12.30
CA THR A 17 -5.88 33.26 -11.92
C THR A 17 -4.60 32.47 -11.69
N ALA A 18 -4.22 32.28 -10.43
CA ALA A 18 -3.23 31.29 -10.05
C ALA A 18 -3.87 29.92 -10.26
N ILE A 19 -3.93 29.49 -11.52
CA ILE A 19 -4.05 28.08 -11.84
C ILE A 19 -2.76 27.49 -11.30
N LEU A 20 -2.83 26.89 -10.11
CA LEU A 20 -1.86 25.88 -9.71
C LEU A 20 -1.99 24.78 -10.76
N THR A 21 -1.24 24.92 -11.86
CA THR A 21 -0.97 23.81 -12.76
C THR A 21 -0.23 22.81 -11.90
N TYR A 22 -0.98 21.84 -11.36
CA TYR A 22 -0.42 20.59 -10.89
C TYR A 22 0.37 20.04 -12.08
N SER A 23 1.66 20.34 -12.12
CA SER A 23 2.57 19.66 -13.02
C SER A 23 2.48 18.22 -12.58
N PRO A 24 2.00 17.28 -13.40
CA PRO A 24 2.14 15.89 -13.07
C PRO A 24 3.64 15.69 -12.96
N HIS A 25 4.15 15.59 -11.74
CA HIS A 25 5.51 15.15 -11.52
C HIS A 25 5.60 13.87 -12.33
N SER A 26 6.48 13.83 -13.34
CA SER A 26 6.84 12.57 -13.95
C SER A 26 7.50 11.77 -12.83
N VAL A 27 6.70 10.99 -12.11
CA VAL A 27 7.20 10.14 -11.04
C VAL A 27 8.10 9.16 -11.76
N GLN A 28 9.41 9.37 -11.65
CA GLN A 28 10.39 8.42 -12.15
C GLN A 28 10.14 7.14 -11.35
N ARG A 29 9.51 6.17 -12.00
CA ARG A 29 9.32 4.85 -11.40
C ARG A 29 10.65 4.13 -11.49
N VAL A 30 11.08 3.58 -10.38
CA VAL A 30 12.28 2.73 -10.26
C VAL A 30 11.84 1.38 -9.70
N GLY A 31 12.39 0.30 -10.24
CA GLY A 31 12.19 -1.06 -9.73
C GLY A 31 13.53 -1.67 -9.31
N PHE A 32 13.49 -2.60 -8.36
CA PHE A 32 14.66 -3.37 -7.96
C PHE A 32 14.31 -4.86 -7.87
N ALA A 33 15.24 -5.71 -8.29
CA ALA A 33 15.23 -7.14 -8.00
C ALA A 33 16.44 -7.45 -7.13
N CYS A 34 16.28 -8.34 -6.15
CA CYS A 34 17.30 -8.64 -5.15
C CYS A 34 17.60 -10.14 -5.10
N ASP A 35 18.84 -10.47 -4.78
CA ASP A 35 19.25 -11.78 -4.28
C ASP A 35 19.70 -11.67 -2.81
N GLN A 36 20.37 -12.68 -2.27
CA GLN A 36 20.83 -12.69 -0.88
C GLN A 36 21.99 -11.71 -0.59
N GLN A 37 22.62 -11.14 -1.62
CA GLN A 37 23.80 -10.28 -1.47
C GLN A 37 23.59 -8.85 -1.97
N THR A 38 22.73 -8.65 -2.96
CA THR A 38 22.59 -7.34 -3.61
C THR A 38 21.24 -7.13 -4.30
N CYS A 39 20.96 -5.88 -4.67
CA CYS A 39 19.81 -5.50 -5.48
C CYS A 39 20.29 -4.74 -6.73
N TRP A 40 19.66 -4.98 -7.88
CA TRP A 40 19.92 -4.26 -9.12
C TRP A 40 18.65 -3.60 -9.64
N ALA A 41 18.83 -2.48 -10.35
CA ALA A 41 17.73 -1.76 -10.97
C ALA A 41 17.08 -2.63 -12.06
N VAL A 42 15.76 -2.63 -12.08
CA VAL A 42 14.93 -3.26 -13.11
C VAL A 42 13.86 -2.29 -13.57
N ASP A 43 13.38 -2.46 -14.80
CA ASP A 43 12.25 -1.69 -15.30
C ASP A 43 11.00 -2.03 -14.47
N PRO A 44 10.38 -1.05 -13.80
CA PRO A 44 9.13 -1.28 -13.10
C PRO A 44 8.01 -1.55 -14.13
N PRO A 45 6.96 -2.31 -13.76
CA PRO A 45 5.83 -2.56 -14.63
C PRO A 45 5.29 -1.26 -15.25
N ALA A 46 5.06 -1.28 -16.57
CA ALA A 46 4.67 -0.10 -17.34
C ALA A 46 3.35 0.54 -16.85
N THR A 47 2.44 -0.28 -16.31
CA THR A 47 1.18 0.16 -15.72
C THR A 47 1.42 0.77 -14.34
N GLY A 48 0.91 1.98 -14.12
CA GLY A 48 0.83 2.56 -12.78
C GLY A 48 -0.18 1.73 -12.00
N VAL A 49 0.30 0.76 -11.24
CA VAL A 49 -0.56 -0.14 -10.47
C VAL A 49 -1.03 0.62 -9.22
N ASN A 50 -1.92 1.61 -9.41
CA ASN A 50 -2.77 2.13 -8.33
C ASN A 50 -3.93 1.16 -8.04
N THR A 51 -3.80 -0.10 -8.47
CA THR A 51 -4.76 -1.15 -8.15
C THR A 51 -4.25 -1.87 -6.92
N PRO A 52 -5.10 -2.06 -5.89
CA PRO A 52 -4.75 -2.89 -4.76
C PRO A 52 -4.26 -4.27 -5.20
N PHE A 53 -3.43 -4.88 -4.38
CA PHE A 53 -3.04 -6.27 -4.50
C PHE A 53 -4.27 -7.16 -4.75
N THR A 54 -4.12 -8.11 -5.67
CA THR A 54 -5.18 -9.10 -5.99
C THR A 54 -4.71 -10.51 -5.73
N ALA A 55 -3.48 -10.84 -6.14
CA ALA A 55 -2.90 -12.16 -5.95
C ALA A 55 -1.37 -12.11 -5.97
N GLY A 56 -0.75 -13.09 -5.33
CA GLY A 56 0.69 -13.33 -5.33
C GLY A 56 1.01 -14.69 -4.72
N ALA A 57 2.28 -15.10 -4.77
CA ALA A 57 2.74 -16.32 -4.15
C ALA A 57 4.00 -16.06 -3.33
N ILE A 58 4.08 -16.64 -2.13
CA ILE A 58 5.23 -16.52 -1.23
C ILE A 58 5.30 -17.72 -0.28
N ASP A 59 6.50 -18.18 0.10
CA ASP A 59 6.71 -19.27 1.05
C ASP A 59 6.42 -18.80 2.49
N LEU A 60 5.13 -18.66 2.81
CA LEU A 60 4.63 -18.13 4.07
C LEU A 60 4.82 -19.15 5.21
N THR A 61 4.79 -20.44 4.90
CA THR A 61 4.99 -21.53 5.88
C THR A 61 6.46 -21.87 6.11
N GLY A 62 7.36 -21.49 5.20
CA GLY A 62 8.80 -21.73 5.30
C GLY A 62 9.18 -23.17 4.97
N ASP A 63 8.35 -23.89 4.23
CA ASP A 63 8.59 -25.28 3.81
C ASP A 63 9.30 -25.39 2.44
N GLY A 64 9.60 -24.24 1.81
CA GLY A 64 10.21 -24.13 0.49
C GLY A 64 9.20 -24.13 -0.66
N VAL A 65 7.91 -24.26 -0.38
CA VAL A 65 6.82 -24.24 -1.37
C VAL A 65 5.96 -23.00 -1.16
N PRO A 66 5.89 -22.08 -2.15
CA PRO A 66 5.06 -20.89 -2.00
C PRO A 66 3.56 -21.18 -1.83
N GLU A 67 2.94 -20.56 -0.82
CA GLU A 67 1.49 -20.44 -0.72
C GLU A 67 0.95 -19.38 -1.68
N THR A 68 -0.28 -19.56 -2.14
CA THR A 68 -1.02 -18.57 -2.92
C THR A 68 -1.77 -17.63 -1.99
N ILE A 69 -1.54 -16.33 -2.15
CA ILE A 69 -2.22 -15.27 -1.41
C ILE A 69 -3.20 -14.59 -2.35
N LEU A 70 -4.47 -14.55 -1.98
CA LEU A 70 -5.53 -13.89 -2.75
C LEU A 70 -6.17 -12.78 -1.92
N ARG A 71 -6.36 -11.61 -2.53
CA ARG A 71 -7.23 -10.55 -2.03
C ARG A 71 -8.41 -10.40 -2.96
N GLU A 72 -9.56 -10.91 -2.52
CA GLU A 72 -10.83 -10.81 -3.23
C GLU A 72 -11.73 -9.84 -2.46
N ASP A 73 -12.20 -8.79 -3.13
CA ASP A 73 -12.94 -7.67 -2.55
C ASP A 73 -12.22 -6.99 -1.37
N LYS A 74 -12.50 -7.46 -0.14
CA LYS A 74 -12.02 -6.92 1.14
C LYS A 74 -11.45 -8.03 2.03
N THR A 75 -11.33 -9.25 1.51
CA THR A 75 -10.93 -10.45 2.24
C THR A 75 -9.60 -10.94 1.72
N LEU A 76 -8.73 -11.37 2.65
CA LEU A 76 -7.48 -12.03 2.32
C LEU A 76 -7.63 -13.54 2.56
N ARG A 77 -7.11 -14.35 1.64
CA ARG A 77 -7.12 -15.81 1.69
C ARG A 77 -5.71 -16.33 1.45
N VAL A 78 -5.34 -17.39 2.16
CA VAL A 78 -4.07 -18.10 2.01
C VAL A 78 -4.39 -19.54 1.63
N LEU A 79 -3.84 -19.98 0.51
CA LEU A 79 -4.01 -21.33 0.00
C LEU A 79 -2.65 -22.04 -0.07
N GLN A 80 -2.60 -23.26 0.46
CA GLN A 80 -1.49 -24.19 0.27
C GLN A 80 -1.91 -25.21 -0.80
N GLY A 81 -1.42 -25.03 -2.02
CA GLY A 81 -2.02 -25.66 -3.20
C GLY A 81 -3.49 -25.23 -3.37
N ASP A 82 -4.40 -26.19 -3.46
CA ASP A 82 -5.85 -25.95 -3.59
C ASP A 82 -6.58 -25.84 -2.23
N VAL A 83 -5.86 -25.95 -1.11
CA VAL A 83 -6.45 -25.96 0.24
C VAL A 83 -6.34 -24.59 0.88
N GLU A 84 -7.47 -23.98 1.23
CA GLU A 84 -7.47 -22.75 2.03
C GLU A 84 -7.06 -23.06 3.48
N ILE A 85 -5.87 -22.60 3.87
CA ILE A 85 -5.34 -22.79 5.22
C ILE A 85 -5.66 -21.62 6.15
N TRP A 86 -6.05 -20.46 5.59
CA TRP A 86 -6.45 -19.29 6.36
C TRP A 86 -7.28 -18.30 5.56
N ARG A 87 -8.15 -17.56 6.27
CA ARG A 87 -8.95 -16.45 5.75
C ARG A 87 -9.00 -15.34 6.79
N SER A 88 -8.93 -14.09 6.34
CA SER A 88 -9.11 -12.93 7.22
C SER A 88 -10.50 -12.92 7.86
N ASP A 89 -10.59 -12.43 9.09
CA ASP A 89 -11.88 -12.27 9.77
C ASP A 89 -12.86 -11.44 8.91
N PRO A 90 -14.12 -11.85 8.78
CA PRO A 90 -15.11 -11.16 7.92
C PRO A 90 -15.44 -9.74 8.38
N THR A 91 -15.16 -9.38 9.64
CA THR A 91 -15.31 -8.02 10.15
C THR A 91 -14.19 -7.08 9.69
N TRP A 92 -13.09 -7.63 9.17
CA TRP A 92 -11.99 -6.84 8.66
C TRP A 92 -12.27 -6.34 7.24
N ARG A 93 -11.69 -5.21 6.89
CA ARG A 93 -11.66 -4.70 5.52
C ARG A 93 -10.22 -4.52 5.08
N VAL A 94 -9.73 -5.47 4.29
CA VAL A 94 -8.40 -5.42 3.68
C VAL A 94 -8.41 -4.44 2.52
N VAL A 95 -7.61 -3.39 2.61
CA VAL A 95 -7.49 -2.33 1.61
C VAL A 95 -6.43 -2.68 0.58
N ASP A 96 -5.28 -3.14 1.03
CA ASP A 96 -4.15 -3.50 0.17
C ASP A 96 -3.20 -4.47 0.91
N ALA A 97 -2.30 -5.11 0.17
CA ALA A 97 -1.30 -6.01 0.73
C ALA A 97 0.02 -5.99 -0.07
N ALA A 98 1.12 -6.31 0.61
CA ALA A 98 2.40 -6.61 0.00
C ALA A 98 2.95 -7.91 0.62
N LEU A 99 3.67 -8.69 -0.19
CA LEU A 99 4.31 -9.93 0.24
C LEU A 99 5.82 -9.70 0.34
N GLY A 100 6.46 -10.20 1.39
CA GLY A 100 7.90 -10.10 1.55
C GLY A 100 8.35 -10.36 2.99
N ASP A 101 9.59 -10.04 3.29
CA ASP A 101 10.17 -10.09 4.64
C ASP A 101 10.37 -8.64 5.12
N PRO A 102 9.31 -7.96 5.63
CA PRO A 102 9.38 -6.54 5.95
C PRO A 102 10.27 -6.22 7.16
N ASN A 103 10.66 -7.23 7.94
CA ASN A 103 11.51 -7.08 9.13
C ASN A 103 12.88 -7.76 9.01
N ASP A 104 13.22 -8.28 7.83
CA ASP A 104 14.51 -8.90 7.48
C ASP A 104 14.91 -10.03 8.45
N ASP A 105 13.94 -10.86 8.85
CA ASP A 105 14.16 -11.97 9.79
C ASP A 105 14.35 -13.34 9.13
N GLY A 106 14.34 -13.37 7.79
CA GLY A 106 14.50 -14.55 6.96
C GLY A 106 13.21 -15.35 6.77
N ARG A 107 12.07 -14.84 7.26
CA ARG A 107 10.75 -15.43 7.02
C ARG A 107 9.92 -14.45 6.23
N TYR A 108 9.00 -15.00 5.46
CA TYR A 108 8.09 -14.19 4.68
C TYR A 108 6.76 -13.97 5.40
N GLU A 109 6.20 -12.79 5.19
CA GLU A 109 4.93 -12.33 5.73
C GLU A 109 4.10 -11.60 4.66
N ILE A 110 2.89 -11.27 5.07
CA ILE A 110 1.97 -10.39 4.37
C ILE A 110 1.88 -9.09 5.19
N LEU A 111 2.30 -7.98 4.59
CA LEU A 111 2.06 -6.64 5.12
C LEU A 111 0.71 -6.15 4.56
N ALA A 112 -0.29 -6.00 5.42
CA ALA A 112 -1.64 -5.63 5.00
C ALA A 112 -2.06 -4.26 5.57
N ALA A 113 -2.63 -3.41 4.72
CA ALA A 113 -3.40 -2.26 5.15
C ALA A 113 -4.85 -2.72 5.37
N LEU A 114 -5.33 -2.74 6.61
CA LEU A 114 -6.69 -3.18 6.92
C LEU A 114 -7.39 -2.23 7.89
N TRP A 115 -8.72 -2.26 7.84
CA TRP A 115 -9.58 -1.70 8.87
C TRP A 115 -10.12 -2.85 9.71
N LYS A 116 -9.91 -2.80 11.02
CA LYS A 116 -10.53 -3.75 11.97
C LYS A 116 -10.94 -3.02 13.26
N PRO A 117 -11.86 -3.61 14.05
CA PRO A 117 -12.14 -3.13 15.39
C PRO A 117 -10.91 -3.24 16.30
N ASP A 118 -10.66 -2.22 17.11
CA ASP A 118 -9.77 -2.32 18.27
C ASP A 118 -10.46 -3.00 19.46
N ASP A 119 -9.79 -3.06 20.62
CA ASP A 119 -10.33 -3.70 21.84
C ASP A 119 -11.62 -3.03 22.36
N SER A 120 -11.88 -1.78 21.97
CA SER A 120 -13.12 -1.05 22.29
C SER A 120 -14.22 -1.23 21.24
N GLY A 121 -13.91 -1.91 20.12
CA GLY A 121 -14.80 -2.08 18.98
C GLY A 121 -14.75 -0.95 17.95
N ALA A 122 -13.90 0.06 18.14
CA ALA A 122 -13.78 1.17 17.20
C ALA A 122 -12.96 0.75 15.97
N LEU A 123 -13.44 1.09 14.76
CA LEU A 123 -12.70 0.80 13.54
C LEU A 123 -11.49 1.72 13.42
N THR A 124 -10.30 1.12 13.38
CA THR A 124 -9.03 1.83 13.13
C THR A 124 -8.36 1.27 11.87
N SER A 125 -7.48 2.06 11.25
CA SER A 125 -6.67 1.60 10.13
C SER A 125 -5.20 1.89 10.38
N HIS A 126 -4.40 0.84 10.27
CA HIS A 126 -2.95 0.88 10.30
C HIS A 126 -2.41 -0.37 9.57
N PRO A 127 -1.09 -0.43 9.28
CA PRO A 127 -0.47 -1.62 8.73
C PRO A 127 -0.42 -2.75 9.77
N PHE A 128 -0.61 -3.99 9.31
CA PHE A 128 -0.47 -5.19 10.13
C PHE A 128 0.45 -6.18 9.43
N ILE A 129 1.18 -6.95 10.22
CA ILE A 129 1.98 -8.08 9.73
C ILE A 129 1.19 -9.35 10.00
N ILE A 130 0.97 -10.15 8.96
CA ILE A 130 0.32 -11.46 9.03
C ILE A 130 1.36 -12.50 8.59
N GLY A 131 1.59 -13.50 9.44
CA GLY A 131 2.59 -14.53 9.19
C GLY A 131 2.22 -15.88 9.78
N HIS A 132 2.91 -16.93 9.37
CA HIS A 132 2.79 -18.25 9.98
C HIS A 132 3.65 -18.35 11.24
N ARG A 133 3.02 -18.57 12.41
CA ARG A 133 3.71 -18.66 13.70
C ARG A 133 3.03 -19.69 14.60
N GLY A 134 3.79 -20.71 15.01
CA GLY A 134 3.27 -21.78 15.88
C GLY A 134 2.26 -22.68 15.17
N GLY A 135 2.42 -22.92 13.86
CA GLY A 135 1.57 -23.81 13.09
C GLY A 135 0.31 -23.18 12.49
N ALA A 136 0.11 -21.87 12.64
CA ALA A 136 -1.06 -21.17 12.12
C ALA A 136 -0.69 -19.80 11.54
N VAL A 137 -1.42 -19.38 10.51
CA VAL A 137 -1.40 -18.01 10.00
C VAL A 137 -2.19 -17.11 10.95
N LYS A 138 -1.58 -16.00 11.37
CA LYS A 138 -2.21 -15.01 12.27
C LYS A 138 -1.58 -13.64 12.12
N VAL A 139 -2.29 -12.61 12.61
CA VAL A 139 -1.68 -11.29 12.83
C VAL A 139 -0.60 -11.45 13.91
N THR A 140 0.62 -11.03 13.59
CA THR A 140 1.78 -11.10 14.48
C THR A 140 2.16 -9.74 15.04
N TRP A 141 1.72 -8.66 14.38
CA TRP A 141 1.95 -7.28 14.82
C TRP A 141 0.91 -6.33 14.19
N GLY A 142 0.61 -5.23 14.90
CA GLY A 142 -0.35 -4.19 14.53
C GLY A 142 -1.40 -3.98 15.62
#